data_AF-A0A553SLQ9-F1
#
_entry.id   AF-A0A553SLQ9-F1
#
_cell.length_a   1.000
_cell.length_b   1.000
_cell.length_c   1.000
_cell.angle_alpha   90.00
_cell.angle_beta   90.00
_cell.angle_gamma   90.00
#
_symmetry.space_group_name_H-M   'P 1'
#
loop_
_entity.id
_entity.type
_entity.pdbx_description
1 polymer ?
#
loop_
_entity_poly.entity_id
_entity_poly.type
_entity_poly.pdbx_seq_one_letter_code
_entity_poly.pdbx_strand_id
1 'polypeptide(L)'
;MDSEWKAIFRFLGISLYALYYTGCYIIIKASQSTYNIVNITIIVLPILIVLVVRYFRKKRKQTTILKYMKSVLLYSIAPIICLYLLTANQYKSIFTTEKWLEKDSERTFMIDHLLKEHPLEGKQKKDIVALLGQETEEASFKEKDNMVYLLGAERGFISMDAEWLIIHFNEDNIADKVEVVSS
;
A
#
# COMPACT_ATOMS: atom_id res chain seq x y z
N MET A 1 -36.86 23.32 -10.03
CA MET A 1 -35.73 23.09 -9.10
C MET A 1 -34.91 24.36 -9.01
N ASP A 2 -35.03 25.05 -7.87
CA ASP A 2 -34.43 26.36 -7.63
C ASP A 2 -32.89 26.35 -7.71
N SER A 3 -32.34 27.54 -7.90
CA SER A 3 -30.90 27.79 -7.97
C SER A 3 -30.16 27.25 -6.74
N GLU A 4 -30.77 27.37 -5.56
CA GLU A 4 -30.22 26.93 -4.28
C GLU A 4 -30.06 25.41 -4.22
N TRP A 5 -31.10 24.65 -4.57
CA TRP A 5 -31.02 23.18 -4.65
C TRP A 5 -29.92 22.70 -5.60
N LYS A 6 -29.73 23.35 -6.76
CA LYS A 6 -28.64 23.03 -7.68
C LYS A 6 -27.26 23.33 -7.10
N ALA A 7 -27.13 24.33 -6.23
CA ALA A 7 -25.87 24.61 -5.52
C ALA A 7 -25.59 23.54 -4.45
N ILE A 8 -26.61 23.19 -3.66
CA ILE A 8 -26.53 22.15 -2.62
C ILE A 8 -26.11 20.80 -3.20
N PHE A 9 -26.77 20.32 -4.27
CA PHE A 9 -26.39 19.04 -4.90
C PHE A 9 -24.97 19.05 -5.49
N ARG A 10 -24.50 20.19 -6.00
CA ARG A 10 -23.12 20.32 -6.49
C ARG A 10 -22.11 20.25 -5.36
N PHE A 11 -22.39 20.94 -4.25
CA PHE A 11 -21.54 20.90 -3.06
C PHE A 11 -21.48 19.48 -2.50
N LEU A 12 -22.63 18.84 -2.28
CA LEU A 12 -22.71 17.47 -1.78
C LEU A 12 -21.94 16.49 -2.67
N GLY A 13 -22.07 16.60 -3.99
CA GLY A 13 -21.32 15.75 -4.92
C GLY A 13 -19.80 15.95 -4.87
N ILE A 14 -19.33 17.18 -4.66
CA ILE A 14 -17.89 17.45 -4.48
C ILE A 14 -17.41 16.90 -3.13
N SER A 15 -18.17 17.09 -2.06
CA SER A 15 -17.83 16.58 -0.73
C SER A 15 -17.78 15.06 -0.70
N LEU A 16 -18.75 14.38 -1.31
CA LEU A 16 -18.73 12.92 -1.44
C LEU A 16 -17.54 12.42 -2.26
N TYR A 17 -17.19 13.11 -3.35
CA TYR A 17 -15.99 12.78 -4.14
C TYR A 17 -14.72 12.93 -3.31
N ALA A 18 -14.58 14.02 -2.55
CA ALA A 18 -13.43 14.22 -1.66
C ALA A 18 -13.36 13.14 -0.58
N LEU A 19 -14.47 12.86 0.11
CA LEU A 19 -14.55 11.81 1.13
C LEU A 19 -14.18 10.43 0.58
N TYR A 20 -14.64 10.11 -0.63
CA TYR A 20 -14.30 8.86 -1.30
C TYR A 20 -12.79 8.68 -1.46
N TYR A 21 -12.08 9.67 -2.04
CA TYR A 21 -10.63 9.56 -2.23
C TYR A 21 -9.84 9.68 -0.93
N THR A 22 -10.35 10.41 0.07
CA THR A 22 -9.77 10.37 1.41
C THR A 22 -9.88 8.96 2.01
N GLY A 23 -11.02 8.29 1.83
CA GLY A 23 -11.18 6.88 2.21
C GLY A 23 -10.19 5.98 1.49
N CYS A 24 -10.06 6.11 0.15
CA CYS A 24 -9.07 5.36 -0.62
C CYS A 24 -7.64 5.61 -0.11
N TYR A 25 -7.28 6.86 0.16
CA TYR A 25 -5.97 7.21 0.71
C TYR A 25 -5.70 6.49 2.03
N ILE A 26 -6.64 6.53 2.97
CA ILE A 26 -6.52 5.89 4.29
C ILE A 26 -6.38 4.37 4.11
N ILE A 27 -7.21 3.74 3.27
CA ILE A 27 -7.16 2.30 3.02
C ILE A 27 -5.82 1.89 2.41
N ILE A 28 -5.32 2.61 1.41
CA ILE A 28 -4.04 2.29 0.74
C ILE A 28 -2.88 2.38 1.74
N LYS A 29 -2.88 3.41 2.59
CA LYS A 29 -1.88 3.60 3.65
C LYS A 29 -1.94 2.47 4.69
N ALA A 30 -3.13 2.20 5.22
CA ALA A 30 -3.35 1.23 6.30
C ALA A 30 -3.02 -0.20 5.87
N SER A 31 -3.52 -0.62 4.70
CA SER A 31 -3.33 -1.99 4.19
C SER A 31 -2.01 -2.20 3.44
N GLN A 32 -1.20 -1.15 3.26
CA GLN A 32 -0.05 -1.15 2.37
C GLN A 32 -0.38 -1.65 0.94
N SER A 33 -1.61 -1.42 0.48
CA SER A 33 -2.11 -1.94 -0.81
C SER A 33 -1.18 -1.62 -1.96
N THR A 34 -0.92 -2.63 -2.78
CA THR A 34 -0.06 -2.54 -3.96
C THR A 34 -0.87 -2.39 -5.26
N TYR A 35 -0.15 -2.25 -6.36
CA TYR A 35 -0.73 -2.07 -7.68
C TYR A 35 -1.45 -3.36 -8.14
N ASN A 36 -2.77 -3.30 -8.30
CA ASN A 36 -3.59 -4.38 -8.85
C ASN A 36 -4.72 -3.78 -9.70
N ILE A 37 -5.15 -4.48 -10.75
CA ILE A 37 -6.25 -4.06 -11.62
C ILE A 37 -7.53 -3.68 -10.86
N VAL A 38 -7.84 -4.37 -9.76
CA VAL A 38 -9.00 -4.06 -8.91
C VAL A 38 -8.82 -2.69 -8.25
N ASN A 39 -7.67 -2.42 -7.62
CA ASN A 39 -7.37 -1.14 -6.96
C ASN A 39 -7.37 0.02 -7.96
N ILE A 40 -6.81 -0.19 -9.16
CA ILE A 40 -6.82 0.81 -10.24
C ILE A 40 -8.25 1.09 -10.68
N THR A 41 -9.07 0.06 -10.84
CA THR A 41 -10.47 0.22 -11.27
C THR A 41 -11.26 1.03 -10.24
N ILE A 42 -11.11 0.72 -8.94
CA ILE A 42 -11.74 1.48 -7.84
C ILE A 42 -11.32 2.96 -7.88
N ILE A 43 -10.05 3.26 -8.14
CA ILE A 43 -9.55 4.65 -8.18
C ILE A 43 -9.98 5.37 -9.46
N VAL A 44 -9.97 4.71 -10.62
CA VAL A 44 -10.16 5.37 -11.92
C VAL A 44 -11.64 5.48 -12.31
N LEU A 45 -12.50 4.54 -11.89
CA LEU A 45 -13.90 4.52 -12.30
C LEU A 45 -14.68 5.80 -11.92
N PRO A 46 -14.57 6.35 -10.70
CA PRO A 46 -15.31 7.57 -10.32
C PRO A 46 -14.91 8.79 -11.15
N ILE A 47 -13.61 8.95 -11.45
CA ILE A 47 -13.16 10.06 -12.30
C ILE A 47 -13.66 9.88 -13.74
N LEU A 48 -13.62 8.67 -14.30
CA LEU A 48 -14.16 8.42 -15.64
C LEU A 48 -15.64 8.81 -15.74
N ILE A 49 -16.45 8.45 -14.74
CA ILE A 49 -17.87 8.84 -14.68
C ILE A 49 -18.01 10.37 -14.68
N VAL A 50 -17.24 11.09 -13.85
CA VAL A 50 -17.27 12.56 -13.81
C VAL A 50 -16.87 13.18 -15.14
N LEU A 51 -15.82 12.65 -15.78
CA LEU A 51 -15.32 13.13 -17.07
C LEU A 51 -16.34 12.90 -18.19
N VAL A 52 -16.93 11.71 -18.28
CA VAL A 52 -17.97 11.37 -19.26
C VAL A 52 -19.18 12.30 -19.13
N VAL A 53 -19.69 12.47 -17.91
CA VAL A 53 -20.82 13.38 -17.64
C VAL A 53 -20.49 14.82 -18.05
N ARG A 54 -19.25 15.28 -17.80
CA ARG A 54 -18.81 16.63 -18.17
C ARG A 54 -18.58 16.80 -19.67
N TYR A 55 -18.06 15.78 -20.34
CA TYR A 55 -17.92 15.75 -21.79
C TYR A 55 -19.28 15.94 -22.48
N PHE A 56 -20.29 15.17 -22.06
CA PHE A 56 -21.65 15.32 -22.59
C PHE A 56 -22.27 16.69 -22.28
N ARG A 57 -22.02 17.25 -21.09
CA ARG A 57 -22.46 18.62 -20.74
C ARG A 57 -21.79 19.69 -21.61
N LYS A 58 -20.50 19.56 -21.90
CA LYS A 58 -19.78 20.46 -22.81
C LYS A 58 -20.42 20.45 -24.19
N LYS A 59 -20.65 19.25 -24.74
CA LYS A 59 -21.29 19.05 -26.05
C LYS A 59 -22.70 19.65 -26.10
N ARG A 60 -23.50 19.50 -25.04
CA ARG A 60 -24.88 20.01 -24.99
C ARG A 60 -24.99 21.52 -24.77
N LYS A 61 -24.16 22.10 -23.91
CA LYS A 61 -24.27 23.52 -23.48
C LYS A 61 -23.27 24.46 -24.13
N GLN A 62 -22.54 24.01 -25.15
CA GLN A 62 -21.50 24.78 -25.86
C GLN A 62 -20.52 25.48 -24.89
N THR A 63 -20.16 24.82 -23.79
CA THR A 63 -19.30 25.45 -22.77
C THR A 63 -17.88 25.61 -23.29
N THR A 64 -17.22 26.71 -22.93
CA THR A 64 -15.82 26.99 -23.32
C THR A 64 -14.87 25.86 -22.92
N ILE A 65 -13.94 25.52 -23.81
CA ILE A 65 -12.94 24.46 -23.58
C ILE A 65 -12.13 24.67 -22.29
N LEU A 66 -11.80 25.91 -21.95
CA LEU A 66 -11.09 26.27 -20.71
C LEU A 66 -11.83 25.83 -19.45
N LYS A 67 -13.16 25.99 -19.40
CA LYS A 67 -13.99 25.57 -18.25
C LYS A 67 -14.00 24.05 -18.09
N TYR A 68 -13.99 23.32 -19.20
CA TYR A 68 -13.86 21.88 -19.21
C TYR A 68 -12.47 21.44 -18.70
N MET A 69 -11.39 22.00 -19.24
CA MET A 69 -10.02 21.65 -18.85
C MET A 69 -9.73 21.90 -17.37
N LYS A 70 -10.16 23.05 -16.82
CA LYS A 70 -10.04 23.33 -15.38
C LYS A 70 -10.74 22.27 -14.53
N SER A 71 -11.90 21.81 -15.00
CA SER A 71 -12.62 20.75 -14.31
C SER A 71 -11.88 19.41 -14.38
N VAL A 72 -11.33 19.03 -15.55
CA VAL A 72 -10.53 17.80 -15.68
C VAL A 72 -9.37 17.83 -14.69
N LEU A 73 -8.59 18.91 -14.70
CA LEU A 73 -7.45 19.09 -13.81
C LEU A 73 -7.85 18.90 -12.34
N LEU A 74 -8.93 19.56 -11.89
CA LEU A 74 -9.38 19.52 -10.51
C LEU A 74 -9.74 18.09 -10.04
N TYR A 75 -10.50 17.34 -10.84
CA TYR A 75 -10.93 15.99 -10.44
C TYR A 75 -9.82 14.94 -10.57
N SER A 76 -8.78 15.19 -11.37
CA SER A 76 -7.65 14.28 -11.56
C SER A 76 -6.67 14.23 -10.38
N ILE A 77 -6.57 15.28 -9.56
CA ILE A 77 -5.53 15.38 -8.53
C ILE A 77 -5.58 14.23 -7.52
N ALA A 78 -6.74 13.99 -6.91
CA ALA A 78 -6.90 12.96 -5.86
C ALA A 78 -6.63 11.52 -6.37
N PRO A 79 -7.18 11.06 -7.51
CA PRO A 79 -6.84 9.76 -8.07
C PRO A 79 -5.35 9.64 -8.44
N ILE A 80 -4.72 10.71 -8.97
CA ILE A 80 -3.27 10.67 -9.26
C ILE A 80 -2.46 10.42 -7.98
N ILE A 81 -2.81 11.07 -6.87
CA ILE A 81 -2.17 10.83 -5.57
C ILE A 81 -2.33 9.37 -5.14
N CYS A 82 -3.54 8.80 -5.27
CA CYS A 82 -3.79 7.40 -4.91
C CYS A 82 -3.00 6.42 -5.80
N LEU A 83 -2.92 6.67 -7.11
CA LEU A 83 -2.13 5.86 -8.05
C LEU A 83 -0.63 5.94 -7.75
N TYR A 84 -0.14 7.13 -7.38
CA TYR A 84 1.24 7.30 -6.95
C TYR A 84 1.53 6.45 -5.71
N LEU A 85 0.65 6.47 -4.70
CA LEU A 85 0.80 5.65 -3.49
C LEU A 85 0.81 4.16 -3.79
N LEU A 86 -0.11 3.66 -4.64
CA LEU A 86 -0.09 2.25 -5.05
C LEU A 86 1.22 1.86 -5.74
N THR A 87 1.72 2.73 -6.61
CA THR A 87 2.98 2.48 -7.33
C THR A 87 4.18 2.51 -6.37
N ALA A 88 4.20 3.45 -5.43
CA ALA A 88 5.23 3.51 -4.40
C ALA A 88 5.20 2.26 -3.52
N ASN A 89 4.03 1.82 -3.07
CA ASN A 89 3.87 0.60 -2.28
C ASN A 89 4.31 -0.65 -3.07
N GLN A 90 3.97 -0.74 -4.36
CA GLN A 90 4.43 -1.82 -5.24
C GLN A 90 5.96 -1.85 -5.36
N TYR A 91 6.59 -0.68 -5.46
CA TYR A 91 8.05 -0.62 -5.51
C TYR A 91 8.67 -1.09 -4.19
N LYS A 92 8.09 -0.67 -3.06
CA LYS A 92 8.52 -1.10 -1.72
C LYS A 92 8.29 -2.59 -1.48
N SER A 93 7.24 -3.17 -2.05
CA SER A 93 6.89 -4.57 -1.78
C SER A 93 7.80 -5.59 -2.46
N ILE A 94 8.60 -5.16 -3.46
CA ILE A 94 9.53 -6.05 -4.14
C ILE A 94 10.78 -6.18 -3.28
N PHE A 95 10.96 -7.38 -2.70
CA PHE A 95 12.13 -7.74 -1.91
C PHE A 95 13.40 -7.68 -2.76
N THR A 96 14.42 -7.02 -2.22
CA THR A 96 15.82 -7.20 -2.58
C THR A 96 16.65 -7.16 -1.30
N THR A 97 17.77 -7.88 -1.27
CA THR A 97 18.69 -7.86 -0.12
C THR A 97 19.11 -6.43 0.22
N GLU A 98 19.42 -5.59 -0.77
CA GLU A 98 19.76 -4.18 -0.58
C GLU A 98 18.67 -3.41 0.18
N LYS A 99 17.41 -3.44 -0.31
CA LYS A 99 16.30 -2.75 0.35
C LYS A 99 16.05 -3.26 1.75
N TRP A 100 16.13 -4.58 1.93
CA TRP A 100 15.93 -5.22 3.23
C TRP A 100 16.96 -4.79 4.27
N LEU A 101 18.22 -4.63 3.87
CA LEU A 101 19.31 -4.22 4.74
C LEU A 101 19.28 -2.70 5.01
N GLU A 102 18.91 -1.89 4.02
CA GLU A 102 18.90 -0.42 4.16
C GLU A 102 17.64 0.15 4.85
N LYS A 103 16.50 -0.54 4.75
CA LYS A 103 15.18 -0.03 5.15
C LYS A 103 14.44 -1.02 6.05
N ASP A 104 14.91 -1.14 7.28
CA ASP A 104 14.29 -1.98 8.33
C ASP A 104 12.79 -1.71 8.54
N SER A 105 12.39 -0.44 8.60
CA SER A 105 11.00 0.01 8.78
C SER A 105 10.08 -0.25 7.58
N GLU A 106 10.62 -0.67 6.43
CA GLU A 106 9.85 -1.00 5.22
C GLU A 106 9.78 -2.50 4.96
N ARG A 107 10.36 -3.34 5.82
CA ARG A 107 10.38 -4.80 5.64
C ARG A 107 8.99 -5.43 5.65
N THR A 108 8.01 -4.84 6.34
CA THR A 108 6.60 -5.25 6.25
C THR A 108 6.05 -5.18 4.82
N PHE A 109 6.50 -4.25 3.97
CA PHE A 109 6.09 -4.25 2.57
C PHE A 109 6.65 -5.44 1.80
N MET A 110 7.87 -5.89 2.16
CA MET A 110 8.65 -6.87 1.39
C MET A 110 8.43 -8.32 1.82
N ILE A 111 8.01 -8.57 3.05
CA ILE A 111 8.01 -9.92 3.65
C ILE A 111 7.22 -10.94 2.82
N ASP A 112 6.07 -10.55 2.26
CA ASP A 112 5.26 -11.45 1.43
C ASP A 112 6.00 -11.86 0.15
N HIS A 113 6.69 -10.91 -0.49
CA HIS A 113 7.49 -11.17 -1.69
C HIS A 113 8.74 -11.98 -1.35
N LEU A 114 9.38 -11.71 -0.21
CA LEU A 114 10.53 -12.48 0.29
C LEU A 114 10.15 -13.95 0.46
N LEU A 115 9.10 -14.25 1.23
CA LEU A 115 8.71 -15.63 1.54
C LEU A 115 8.21 -16.38 0.31
N LYS A 116 7.62 -15.67 -0.66
CA LYS A 116 7.16 -16.26 -1.92
C LYS A 116 8.30 -16.61 -2.88
N GLU A 117 9.24 -15.70 -3.11
CA GLU A 117 10.30 -15.87 -4.12
C GLU A 117 11.57 -16.51 -3.53
N HIS A 118 11.77 -16.41 -2.21
CA HIS A 118 12.88 -17.02 -1.48
C HIS A 118 12.40 -17.75 -0.22
N PRO A 119 11.68 -18.88 -0.35
CA PRO A 119 11.24 -19.67 0.80
C PRO A 119 12.40 -19.98 1.74
N LEU A 120 12.28 -19.61 3.01
CA LEU A 120 13.38 -19.69 3.97
C LEU A 120 13.49 -21.07 4.62
N GLU A 121 12.39 -21.81 4.71
CA GLU A 121 12.39 -23.19 5.20
C GLU A 121 13.31 -24.09 4.36
N GLY A 122 14.06 -24.96 5.04
CA GLY A 122 15.08 -25.82 4.46
C GLY A 122 16.42 -25.13 4.16
N LYS A 123 16.56 -23.81 4.38
CA LYS A 123 17.85 -23.12 4.21
C LYS A 123 18.71 -23.23 5.45
N GLN A 124 20.03 -23.29 5.23
CA GLN A 124 21.00 -23.16 6.32
C GLN A 124 21.01 -21.74 6.88
N LYS A 125 21.21 -21.60 8.19
CA LYS A 125 21.31 -20.32 8.89
C LYS A 125 22.29 -19.35 8.22
N LYS A 126 23.45 -19.84 7.79
CA LYS A 126 24.46 -19.01 7.08
C LYS A 126 23.94 -18.42 5.76
N ASP A 127 23.08 -19.15 5.04
CA ASP A 127 22.54 -18.72 3.75
C ASP A 127 21.43 -17.68 3.98
N ILE A 128 20.66 -17.83 5.06
CA ILE A 128 19.68 -16.83 5.50
C ILE A 128 20.39 -15.54 5.93
N VAL A 129 21.47 -15.63 6.70
CA VAL A 129 22.31 -14.47 7.07
C VAL A 129 22.89 -13.79 5.84
N ALA A 130 23.32 -14.55 4.83
CA ALA A 130 23.80 -13.97 3.58
C ALA A 130 22.71 -13.24 2.79
N LEU A 131 21.45 -13.69 2.90
CA LEU A 131 20.31 -13.11 2.19
C LEU A 131 19.69 -11.89 2.91
N LEU A 132 19.55 -11.97 4.23
CA LEU A 132 18.78 -11.04 5.07
C LEU A 132 19.65 -10.19 6.00
N GLY A 133 20.95 -10.48 6.09
CA GLY A 133 21.86 -9.90 7.07
C GLY A 133 21.71 -10.50 8.45
N GLN A 134 22.32 -9.83 9.43
CA GLN A 134 22.20 -10.22 10.83
C GLN A 134 20.78 -9.97 11.35
N GLU A 135 20.38 -10.79 12.30
CA GLU A 135 19.13 -10.63 13.03
C GLU A 135 19.04 -9.29 13.78
N THR A 136 17.83 -8.92 14.18
CA THR A 136 17.62 -7.70 14.97
C THR A 136 18.19 -7.88 16.38
N GLU A 137 19.08 -6.97 16.78
CA GLU A 137 19.60 -6.93 18.15
C GLU A 137 18.46 -6.67 19.14
N GLU A 138 18.50 -7.32 20.31
CA GLU A 138 17.49 -7.16 21.37
C GLU A 138 16.04 -7.40 20.90
N ALA A 139 15.84 -8.30 19.93
CA ALA A 139 14.53 -8.59 19.38
C ALA A 139 13.56 -9.18 20.42
N SER A 140 12.30 -8.75 20.35
CA SER A 140 11.20 -9.47 20.99
C SER A 140 11.08 -10.85 20.36
N PHE A 141 10.64 -11.87 21.13
CA PHE A 141 10.53 -13.27 20.68
C PHE A 141 11.86 -13.99 20.39
N LYS A 142 13.01 -13.40 20.75
CA LYS A 142 14.31 -14.04 20.60
C LYS A 142 14.46 -15.23 21.54
N GLU A 143 14.83 -16.38 20.99
CA GLU A 143 15.15 -17.61 21.70
C GLU A 143 16.53 -18.15 21.26
N LYS A 144 16.98 -19.25 21.87
CA LYS A 144 18.31 -19.82 21.60
C LYS A 144 18.45 -20.31 20.16
N ASP A 145 17.41 -20.96 19.64
CA ASP A 145 17.46 -21.71 18.38
C ASP A 145 16.63 -21.03 17.27
N ASN A 146 16.45 -19.70 17.35
CA ASN A 146 15.75 -18.92 16.32
C ASN A 146 16.56 -17.69 15.87
N MET A 147 16.12 -17.07 14.77
CA MET A 147 16.49 -15.73 14.35
C MET A 147 15.25 -14.85 14.24
N VAL A 148 15.38 -13.59 14.65
CA VAL A 148 14.25 -12.66 14.64
C VAL A 148 14.61 -11.37 13.92
N TYR A 149 13.71 -10.93 13.03
CA TYR A 149 13.83 -9.67 12.32
C TYR A 149 12.62 -8.78 12.62
N LEU A 150 12.87 -7.55 13.09
CA LEU A 150 11.86 -6.51 13.12
C LEU A 150 11.48 -6.17 11.67
N LEU A 151 10.17 -6.25 11.37
CA LEU A 151 9.63 -5.92 10.05
C LEU A 151 9.17 -4.46 9.96
N GLY A 152 8.82 -3.86 11.11
CA GLY A 152 8.27 -2.51 11.21
C GLY A 152 6.86 -2.53 11.79
N ALA A 153 6.14 -1.42 11.60
CA ALA A 153 4.80 -1.24 12.15
C ALA A 153 3.79 -2.21 11.51
N GLU A 154 2.91 -2.79 12.32
CA GLU A 154 1.85 -3.71 11.88
C GLU A 154 0.98 -3.11 10.77
N ARG A 155 0.61 -3.93 9.79
CA ARG A 155 -0.33 -3.52 8.73
C ARG A 155 -1.75 -3.46 9.27
N GLY A 156 -2.40 -2.30 9.15
CA GLY A 156 -3.76 -2.13 9.63
C GLY A 156 -4.19 -0.66 9.70
N PHE A 157 -5.45 -0.44 10.08
CA PHE A 157 -5.98 0.92 10.27
C PHE A 157 -5.41 1.61 11.51
N ILE A 158 -5.02 0.82 12.50
CA ILE A 158 -4.39 1.24 13.74
C ILE A 158 -3.18 0.32 13.90
N SER A 159 -1.98 0.89 13.83
CA SER A 159 -0.72 0.17 13.98
C SER A 159 -0.11 0.61 15.29
N MET A 160 -0.38 -0.15 16.35
CA MET A 160 0.18 0.09 17.69
C MET A 160 1.37 -0.81 17.96
N ASP A 161 1.40 -1.95 17.27
CA ASP A 161 2.34 -3.02 17.48
C ASP A 161 3.31 -3.16 16.31
N ALA A 162 4.38 -3.93 16.53
CA ALA A 162 5.37 -4.25 15.52
C ALA A 162 5.16 -5.66 14.98
N GLU A 163 5.37 -5.82 13.67
CA GLU A 163 5.46 -7.13 13.04
C GLU A 163 6.91 -7.64 13.09
N TRP A 164 7.04 -8.94 13.31
CA TRP A 164 8.32 -9.65 13.47
C TRP A 164 8.33 -10.90 12.59
N LEU A 165 9.45 -11.15 11.93
CA LEU A 165 9.74 -12.43 11.27
C LEU A 165 10.57 -13.29 12.21
N ILE A 166 10.07 -14.47 12.53
CA ILE A 166 10.74 -15.46 13.36
C ILE A 166 11.08 -16.67 12.48
N ILE A 167 12.34 -17.10 12.53
CA ILE A 167 12.87 -18.25 11.81
C ILE A 167 13.44 -19.21 12.84
N HIS A 168 12.85 -20.39 12.99
CA HIS A 168 13.33 -21.42 13.90
C HIS A 168 14.28 -22.37 13.17
N PHE A 169 15.27 -22.86 13.90
CA PHE A 169 16.30 -23.75 13.38
C PHE A 169 16.32 -25.06 14.16
N ASN A 170 16.60 -26.15 13.44
CA ASN A 170 16.90 -27.43 14.05
C ASN A 170 18.37 -27.51 14.53
N GLU A 171 18.76 -28.65 15.10
CA GLU A 171 20.12 -28.90 15.60
C GLU A 171 21.21 -28.74 14.53
N ASP A 172 20.88 -28.97 13.25
CA ASP A 172 21.80 -28.82 12.11
C ASP A 172 21.89 -27.38 11.58
N ASN A 173 21.24 -26.42 12.25
CA ASN A 173 21.09 -25.02 11.83
C ASN A 173 20.33 -24.83 10.50
N ILE A 174 19.41 -25.74 10.20
CA ILE A 174 18.50 -25.64 9.05
C ILE A 174 17.17 -25.07 9.53
N ALA A 175 16.63 -24.09 8.80
CA ALA A 175 15.34 -23.50 9.13
C ALA A 175 14.21 -24.52 8.92
N ASP A 176 13.45 -24.84 9.96
CA ASP A 176 12.37 -25.83 9.90
C ASP A 176 10.97 -25.20 9.99
N LYS A 177 10.88 -23.99 10.56
CA LYS A 177 9.64 -23.22 10.68
C LYS A 177 9.90 -21.73 10.51
N VAL A 178 9.05 -21.07 9.73
CA VAL A 178 9.09 -19.62 9.52
C VAL A 178 7.72 -19.03 9.83
N GLU A 179 7.67 -17.99 10.65
CA GLU A 179 6.42 -17.33 11.02
C GLU A 179 6.54 -15.81 11.10
N VAL A 180 5.42 -15.13 10.83
CA VAL A 180 5.28 -13.68 10.96
C VAL A 180 4.26 -13.42 12.06
N VAL A 181 4.63 -12.64 13.07
CA VAL A 181 3.79 -12.37 14.25
C VAL A 181 3.74 -10.87 14.54
N SER A 182 2.60 -10.41 15.05
CA SER A 182 2.45 -9.07 15.65
C SER A 182 2.65 -9.16 17.17
N SER A 183 3.28 -8.15 17.78
CA SER A 183 3.41 -8.04 19.24
C SER A 183 2.14 -7.59 19.95
#